data_AF-W6QSF6-F1
#
_entry.id   AF-W6QSF6-F1
#
_cell.length_a   1.000
_cell.length_b   1.000
_cell.length_c   1.000
_cell.angle_alpha   90.00
_cell.angle_beta   90.00
_cell.angle_gamma   90.00
#
_symmetry.space_group_name_H-M   'P 1'
#
loop_
_entity.id
_entity.type
_entity.pdbx_description
1 polymer ?
#
loop_
_entity_poly.entity_id
_entity_poly.type
_entity_poly.pdbx_seq_one_letter_code
_entity_poly.pdbx_strand_id
1 'polypeptide(L)'
;MLTKTDTGKMEPLATMRIQTSLNCDLYTQGSNGYHALDHIQLEIRSVEHGLHDAVLLAIPLGKSQFDLAVKQATVRQIKNHFTDLSHSRLVSYDPLFAAEFGRSFPETAFSALTQMRYQYNLAASSIHLSKDPRLIKWFKAEIKRIEILIDEYRQQCVNLGRIPDCVKQQ
;
A
#
# COMPACT_ATOMS: atom_id res chain seq x y z
N MET A 1 -4.59 -34.94 -25.29
CA MET A 1 -5.41 -34.99 -24.06
C MET A 1 -5.33 -33.61 -23.43
N LEU A 2 -6.29 -32.74 -23.73
CA LEU A 2 -6.32 -31.34 -23.28
C LEU A 2 -7.17 -31.27 -22.01
N THR A 3 -6.53 -31.10 -20.85
CA THR A 3 -7.26 -30.78 -19.63
C THR A 3 -7.65 -29.31 -19.65
N LYS A 4 -8.84 -29.04 -20.21
CA LYS A 4 -9.62 -27.83 -19.88
C LYS A 4 -9.89 -27.87 -18.37
N THR A 5 -9.27 -26.98 -17.61
CA THR A 5 -9.78 -26.61 -16.29
C THR A 5 -10.83 -25.53 -16.48
N ASP A 6 -12.08 -25.96 -16.38
CA ASP A 6 -13.30 -25.17 -16.33
C ASP A 6 -13.29 -24.27 -15.08
N THR A 7 -12.89 -23.02 -15.27
CA THR A 7 -13.61 -21.80 -14.87
C THR A 7 -12.73 -20.65 -15.32
N GLY A 8 -13.15 -19.89 -16.33
CA GLY A 8 -12.47 -18.67 -16.80
C GLY A 8 -12.48 -17.52 -15.76
N LYS A 9 -12.43 -17.83 -14.47
CA LYS A 9 -12.28 -16.87 -13.38
C LYS A 9 -10.81 -16.52 -13.27
N MET A 10 -10.50 -15.33 -13.73
CA MET A 10 -9.18 -14.73 -13.57
C MET A 10 -8.83 -14.60 -12.08
N GLU A 11 -7.71 -15.20 -11.67
CA GLU A 11 -7.24 -15.16 -10.28
C GLU A 11 -7.00 -13.71 -9.83
N PRO A 12 -7.53 -13.30 -8.66
CA PRO A 12 -7.30 -11.95 -8.14
C PRO A 12 -5.86 -11.78 -7.67
N LEU A 13 -5.38 -10.53 -7.68
CA LEU A 13 -4.13 -10.19 -7.03
C LEU A 13 -4.35 -10.03 -5.52
N ALA A 14 -3.37 -10.48 -4.76
CA ALA A 14 -3.23 -10.20 -3.35
C ALA A 14 -2.63 -8.81 -3.14
N THR A 15 -3.12 -8.12 -2.12
CA THR A 15 -2.47 -6.94 -1.57
C THR A 15 -1.52 -7.38 -0.47
N MET A 16 -0.25 -7.02 -0.57
CA MET A 16 0.71 -7.19 0.51
C MET A 16 1.29 -5.85 0.90
N ARG A 17 1.45 -5.60 2.19
CA ARG A 17 2.29 -4.50 2.68
C ARG A 17 3.58 -5.07 3.22
N ILE A 18 4.68 -4.51 2.77
CA ILE A 18 6.01 -4.89 3.24
C ILE A 18 6.77 -3.67 3.75
N GLN A 19 7.72 -3.92 4.63
CA GLN A 19 8.79 -3.00 4.95
C GLN A 19 10.12 -3.58 4.48
N THR A 20 10.90 -2.76 3.79
CA THR A 20 12.25 -3.08 3.34
C THR A 20 13.29 -2.36 4.19
N SER A 21 14.54 -2.78 4.12
CA SER A 21 15.67 -2.11 4.79
C SER A 21 16.13 -0.85 4.06
N LEU A 22 15.58 -0.55 2.89
CA LEU A 22 15.99 0.55 2.04
C LEU A 22 15.41 1.85 2.55
N ASN A 23 16.23 2.87 2.75
CA ASN A 23 15.72 4.18 3.14
C ASN A 23 15.00 4.84 1.95
N CYS A 24 13.67 4.86 2.02
CA CYS A 24 12.83 5.16 0.87
C CYS A 24 12.31 6.60 0.79
N ASP A 25 12.78 7.48 1.66
CA ASP A 25 12.35 8.88 1.66
C ASP A 25 12.73 9.63 0.37
N LEU A 26 13.69 9.08 -0.39
CA LEU A 26 14.04 9.54 -1.74
C LEU A 26 13.00 9.19 -2.81
N TYR A 27 12.18 8.15 -2.62
CA TYR A 27 11.24 7.64 -3.64
C TYR A 27 9.86 8.31 -3.59
N THR A 28 9.55 9.04 -2.52
CA THR A 28 8.28 9.78 -2.40
C THR A 28 8.32 11.15 -3.08
N GLN A 29 9.50 11.61 -3.55
CA GLN A 29 9.76 12.96 -4.07
C GLN A 29 9.58 13.12 -5.60
N GLY A 30 8.93 12.16 -6.29
CA GLY A 30 8.54 12.35 -7.69
C GLY A 30 9.70 12.42 -8.69
N SER A 31 10.88 11.88 -8.37
CA SER A 31 11.97 11.80 -9.35
C SER A 31 11.58 10.81 -10.47
N ASN A 32 11.55 11.33 -11.68
CA ASN A 32 10.93 10.77 -12.89
C ASN A 32 11.62 9.51 -13.49
N GLY A 33 12.40 8.74 -12.71
CA GLY A 33 13.28 7.72 -13.29
C GLY A 33 13.54 6.46 -12.47
N TYR A 34 12.89 6.24 -11.32
CA TYR A 34 13.14 5.04 -10.53
C TYR A 34 11.86 4.23 -10.25
N HIS A 35 11.85 3.00 -10.77
CA HIS A 35 10.74 2.05 -10.72
C HIS A 35 10.83 1.23 -9.42
N ALA A 36 10.03 1.59 -8.41
CA ALA A 36 9.89 0.81 -7.17
C ALA A 36 9.67 -0.68 -7.44
N LEU A 37 8.96 -1.00 -8.53
CA LEU A 37 8.75 -2.36 -9.00
C LEU A 37 10.07 -3.07 -9.35
N ASP A 38 10.90 -2.48 -10.22
CA ASP A 38 12.18 -3.06 -10.64
C ASP A 38 13.09 -3.35 -9.45
N HIS A 39 13.06 -2.48 -8.44
CA HIS A 39 13.84 -2.68 -7.23
C HIS A 39 13.38 -3.90 -6.43
N ILE A 40 12.09 -3.97 -6.11
CA ILE A 40 11.51 -5.12 -5.40
C ILE A 40 11.73 -6.40 -6.19
N GLN A 41 11.59 -6.34 -7.50
CA GLN A 41 11.81 -7.48 -8.39
C GLN A 41 13.29 -7.92 -8.42
N LEU A 42 14.25 -6.98 -8.41
CA LEU A 42 15.68 -7.28 -8.31
C LEU A 42 16.02 -7.94 -6.97
N GLU A 43 15.47 -7.41 -5.87
CA GLU A 43 15.68 -7.94 -4.53
C GLU A 43 15.13 -9.37 -4.44
N ILE A 44 13.89 -9.60 -4.89
CA ILE A 44 13.28 -10.94 -4.97
C ILE A 44 14.13 -11.86 -5.85
N ARG A 45 14.60 -11.40 -7.02
CA ARG A 45 15.40 -12.21 -7.92
C ARG A 45 16.71 -12.66 -7.27
N SER A 46 17.32 -11.82 -6.44
CA SER A 46 18.57 -12.14 -5.75
C SER A 46 18.44 -13.30 -4.75
N VAL A 47 17.23 -13.54 -4.23
CA VAL A 47 16.96 -14.57 -3.21
C VAL A 47 16.12 -15.74 -3.73
N GLU A 48 15.25 -15.55 -4.72
CA GLU A 48 14.37 -16.57 -5.28
C GLU A 48 14.04 -16.28 -6.76
N HIS A 49 14.85 -16.84 -7.68
CA HIS A 49 14.81 -16.51 -9.12
C HIS A 49 13.43 -16.71 -9.78
N GLY A 50 12.58 -17.58 -9.25
CA GLY A 50 11.25 -17.88 -9.79
C GLY A 50 10.14 -16.88 -9.41
N LEU A 51 10.42 -15.91 -8.53
CA LEU A 51 9.39 -15.00 -7.99
C LEU A 51 9.46 -13.57 -8.53
N HIS A 52 10.41 -13.26 -9.41
CA HIS A 52 10.54 -11.92 -9.99
C HIS A 52 9.20 -11.41 -10.57
N ASP A 53 8.53 -12.23 -11.39
CA ASP A 53 7.27 -11.85 -12.05
C ASP A 53 6.03 -12.05 -11.16
N ALA A 54 6.23 -12.32 -9.87
CA ALA A 54 5.15 -12.51 -8.91
C ALA A 54 4.57 -11.18 -8.43
N VAL A 55 5.40 -10.13 -8.40
CA VAL A 55 5.00 -8.76 -8.08
C VAL A 55 4.74 -8.02 -9.39
N LEU A 56 3.51 -7.53 -9.55
CA LEU A 56 3.07 -6.82 -10.76
C LEU A 56 3.09 -5.31 -10.58
N LEU A 57 3.14 -4.83 -9.33
CA LEU A 57 3.26 -3.43 -8.97
C LEU A 57 3.84 -3.30 -7.57
N ALA A 58 4.67 -2.29 -7.36
CA ALA A 58 5.06 -1.79 -6.06
C ALA A 58 4.77 -0.28 -5.98
N ILE A 59 4.06 0.15 -4.94
CA ILE A 59 3.76 1.56 -4.66
C ILE A 59 4.51 1.94 -3.38
N PRO A 60 5.47 2.88 -3.43
CA PRO A 60 6.14 3.37 -2.24
C PRO A 60 5.18 4.19 -1.40
N LEU A 61 5.18 3.99 -0.09
CA LEU A 61 4.31 4.71 0.86
C LEU A 61 5.08 5.67 1.77
N GLY A 62 6.42 5.59 1.78
CA GLY A 62 7.31 6.27 2.73
C GLY A 62 7.76 5.32 3.86
N LYS A 63 8.75 5.74 4.66
CA LYS A 63 9.29 4.93 5.78
C LYS A 63 9.67 3.51 5.39
N SER A 64 10.22 3.34 4.19
CA SER A 64 10.63 2.04 3.65
C SER A 64 9.49 1.03 3.46
N GLN A 65 8.24 1.51 3.42
CA GLN A 65 7.06 0.66 3.21
C GLN A 65 6.55 0.72 1.77
N PHE A 66 6.04 -0.42 1.31
CA PHE A 66 5.45 -0.58 -0.01
C PHE A 66 4.14 -1.35 0.05
N ASP A 67 3.17 -0.92 -0.76
CA ASP A 67 2.04 -1.76 -1.14
C ASP A 67 2.38 -2.50 -2.44
N LEU A 68 2.21 -3.82 -2.42
CA LEU A 68 2.48 -4.70 -3.54
C LEU A 68 1.18 -5.31 -4.09
N ALA A 69 1.09 -5.38 -5.42
CA ALA A 69 0.12 -6.20 -6.11
C ALA A 69 0.78 -7.53 -6.51
N VAL A 70 0.37 -8.63 -5.88
CA VAL A 70 1.10 -9.91 -5.91
C VAL A 70 0.21 -11.04 -6.39
N LYS A 71 0.76 -12.01 -7.12
CA LYS A 71 0.05 -13.27 -7.43
C LYS A 71 -0.29 -14.02 -6.14
N GLN A 72 -1.53 -14.44 -5.96
CA GLN A 72 -1.99 -15.03 -4.70
C GLN A 72 -1.17 -16.27 -4.29
N ALA A 73 -0.82 -17.13 -5.25
CA ALA A 73 -0.02 -18.34 -5.01
C ALA A 73 1.38 -18.08 -4.43
N THR A 74 1.96 -16.90 -4.65
CA THR A 74 3.34 -16.57 -4.28
C THR A 74 3.47 -15.77 -2.99
N VAL A 75 2.34 -15.35 -2.40
CA VAL A 75 2.29 -14.51 -1.19
C VAL A 75 3.14 -15.11 -0.08
N ARG A 76 2.99 -16.41 0.20
CA ARG A 76 3.73 -17.07 1.29
C ARG A 76 5.25 -17.01 1.09
N GLN A 77 5.71 -17.14 -0.15
CA GLN A 77 7.14 -17.16 -0.44
C GLN A 77 7.71 -15.74 -0.33
N ILE A 78 7.02 -14.73 -0.86
CA ILE A 78 7.43 -13.32 -0.73
C ILE A 78 7.49 -12.89 0.75
N LYS A 79 6.55 -13.34 1.58
CA LYS A 79 6.55 -13.06 3.03
C LYS A 79 7.78 -13.58 3.78
N ASN A 80 8.49 -14.57 3.24
CA ASN A 80 9.69 -15.08 3.89
C ASN A 80 10.90 -14.15 3.73
N HIS A 81 10.84 -13.23 2.76
CA HIS A 81 11.97 -12.38 2.38
C HIS A 81 11.85 -10.95 2.87
N PHE A 82 10.63 -10.48 3.10
CA PHE A 82 10.36 -9.12 3.56
C PHE A 82 9.67 -9.10 4.93
N THR A 83 9.78 -7.98 5.63
CA THR A 83 8.97 -7.75 6.82
C THR A 83 7.52 -7.55 6.40
N ASP A 84 6.65 -8.54 6.66
CA ASP A 84 5.23 -8.50 6.31
C ASP A 84 4.42 -7.65 7.29
N LEU A 85 3.92 -6.52 6.79
CA LEU A 85 3.06 -5.59 7.50
C LEU A 85 1.59 -5.68 7.05
N SER A 86 1.21 -6.72 6.29
CA SER A 86 -0.15 -6.84 5.77
C SER A 86 -1.21 -6.94 6.87
N HIS A 87 -0.85 -7.47 8.05
CA HIS A 87 -1.75 -7.59 9.20
C HIS A 87 -1.98 -6.25 9.91
N SER A 88 -0.99 -5.35 9.88
CA SER A 88 -1.05 -4.01 10.47
C SER A 88 -1.49 -2.94 9.46
N ARG A 89 -1.84 -3.34 8.25
CA ARG A 89 -2.18 -2.42 7.16
C ARG A 89 -3.46 -1.64 7.48
N LEU A 90 -3.34 -0.31 7.50
CA LEU A 90 -4.45 0.64 7.62
C LEU A 90 -5.25 0.53 8.94
N VAL A 91 -4.59 0.12 10.01
CA VAL A 91 -5.13 0.09 11.37
C VAL A 91 -4.35 1.04 12.29
N SER A 92 -4.82 1.26 13.52
CA SER A 92 -4.24 2.26 14.43
C SER A 92 -2.77 2.04 14.77
N TYR A 93 -2.29 0.79 14.67
CA TYR A 93 -0.90 0.40 14.93
C TYR A 93 -0.09 0.21 13.64
N ASP A 94 -0.62 0.63 12.48
CA ASP A 94 0.17 0.66 11.24
C ASP A 94 1.44 1.50 11.49
N PRO A 95 2.65 0.95 11.33
CA PRO A 95 3.88 1.70 11.53
C PRO A 95 3.98 2.94 10.63
N LEU A 96 3.24 2.96 9.50
CA LEU A 96 3.15 4.15 8.65
C LEU A 96 2.54 5.35 9.38
N PHE A 97 1.61 5.11 10.31
CA PHE A 97 0.92 6.13 11.10
C PHE A 97 1.70 6.53 12.36
N ALA A 98 2.81 5.85 12.68
CA ALA A 98 3.65 6.21 13.81
C ALA A 98 4.43 7.50 13.52
N ALA A 99 4.57 8.37 14.51
CA ALA A 99 5.42 9.55 14.42
C ALA A 99 6.90 9.14 14.31
N GLU A 100 7.68 9.83 13.49
CA GLU A 100 9.14 9.69 13.52
C GLU A 100 9.70 10.28 14.81
N PHE A 101 10.63 9.56 15.45
CA PHE A 101 11.34 10.05 16.63
C PHE A 101 11.92 11.43 16.38
N GLY A 102 11.53 12.43 17.19
CA GLY A 102 12.08 13.79 17.13
C GLY A 102 11.29 14.81 16.31
N ARG A 103 10.17 14.46 15.67
CA ARG A 103 9.25 15.45 15.09
C ARG A 103 8.24 15.93 16.13
N SER A 104 8.07 17.25 16.25
CA SER A 104 7.11 17.90 17.15
C SER A 104 5.65 17.77 16.71
N PHE A 105 5.39 17.13 15.57
CA PHE A 105 4.06 16.81 15.09
C PHE A 105 3.96 15.31 14.81
N PRO A 106 3.02 14.57 15.43
CA PRO A 106 2.68 13.26 14.94
C PRO A 106 2.15 13.42 13.52
N GLU A 107 2.74 12.72 12.54
CA GLU A 107 2.02 12.47 11.29
C GLU A 107 0.71 11.80 11.67
N THR A 108 -0.39 12.54 11.54
CA THR A 108 -1.70 11.97 11.84
C THR A 108 -1.98 10.87 10.82
N ALA A 109 -2.73 9.84 11.23
CA ALA A 109 -3.19 8.80 10.29
C ALA A 109 -3.83 9.41 9.03
N PHE A 110 -4.50 10.56 9.18
CA PHE A 110 -5.03 11.34 8.06
C PHE A 110 -3.94 11.86 7.10
N SER A 111 -2.83 12.41 7.61
CA SER A 111 -1.70 12.85 6.80
C SER A 111 -1.08 11.68 6.03
N ALA A 112 -0.85 10.55 6.72
CA ALA A 112 -0.32 9.34 6.10
C ALA A 112 -1.25 8.79 5.01
N LEU A 113 -2.56 8.72 5.27
CA LEU A 113 -3.56 8.30 4.27
C LEU A 113 -3.60 9.24 3.06
N THR A 114 -3.46 10.55 3.27
CA THR A 114 -3.40 11.54 2.19
C THR A 114 -2.15 11.34 1.34
N GLN A 115 -0.99 11.10 1.97
CA GLN A 115 0.25 10.79 1.28
C GLN A 115 0.14 9.48 0.49
N MET A 116 -0.45 8.44 1.09
CA MET A 116 -0.72 7.19 0.37
C MET A 116 -1.59 7.43 -0.87
N ARG A 117 -2.69 8.18 -0.74
CA ARG A 117 -3.57 8.51 -1.88
C ARG A 117 -2.79 9.22 -2.99
N TYR A 118 -1.89 10.13 -2.63
CA TYR A 118 -1.02 10.80 -3.59
C TYR A 118 -0.13 9.80 -4.35
N GLN A 119 0.52 8.87 -3.65
CA GLN A 119 1.36 7.84 -4.29
C GLN A 119 0.55 6.92 -5.21
N TYR A 120 -0.66 6.54 -4.81
CA TYR A 120 -1.59 5.79 -5.68
C TYR A 120 -1.96 6.59 -6.94
N ASN A 121 -2.22 7.90 -6.81
CA ASN A 121 -2.52 8.75 -7.96
C ASN A 121 -1.34 8.86 -8.94
N LEU A 122 -0.10 8.91 -8.44
CA LEU A 122 1.09 8.88 -9.29
C LEU A 122 1.19 7.57 -10.09
N ALA A 123 0.80 6.44 -9.50
CA ALA A 123 0.81 5.15 -10.19
C ALA A 123 -0.33 4.99 -11.21
N ALA A 124 -1.37 5.83 -11.16
CA ALA A 124 -2.62 5.60 -11.90
C ALA A 124 -2.41 5.47 -13.42
N SER A 125 -1.58 6.33 -14.03
CA SER A 125 -1.32 6.31 -15.48
C SER A 125 -0.73 4.97 -15.92
N SER A 126 0.31 4.50 -15.22
CA SER A 126 0.96 3.21 -15.46
C SER A 126 0.00 2.03 -15.36
N ILE A 127 -0.93 2.06 -14.39
CA ILE A 127 -1.93 1.01 -14.22
C ILE A 127 -2.89 0.95 -15.41
N HIS A 128 -3.37 2.10 -15.88
CA HIS A 128 -4.27 2.14 -17.03
C HIS A 128 -3.57 1.71 -18.33
N LEU A 129 -2.27 2.03 -18.47
CA LEU A 129 -1.45 1.61 -19.61
C LEU A 129 -1.13 0.10 -19.61
N SER A 130 -1.08 -0.55 -18.43
CA SER A 130 -0.76 -1.98 -18.31
C SER A 130 -1.72 -2.91 -19.05
N LYS A 131 -2.98 -2.48 -19.24
CA LYS A 131 -4.08 -3.30 -19.77
C LYS A 131 -4.31 -4.63 -19.03
N ASP A 132 -3.73 -4.84 -17.84
CA ASP A 132 -4.02 -6.02 -17.00
C ASP A 132 -5.29 -5.77 -16.17
N PRO A 133 -6.41 -6.44 -16.48
CA PRO A 133 -7.67 -6.21 -15.76
C PRO A 133 -7.61 -6.63 -14.28
N ARG A 134 -6.72 -7.54 -13.88
CA ARG A 134 -6.52 -7.88 -12.46
C ARG A 134 -5.90 -6.72 -11.72
N LEU A 135 -4.88 -6.12 -12.32
CA LEU A 135 -4.15 -5.00 -11.74
C LEU A 135 -5.04 -3.76 -11.63
N ILE A 136 -5.83 -3.47 -12.67
CA ILE A 136 -6.81 -2.38 -12.65
C ILE A 136 -7.86 -2.60 -11.55
N LYS A 137 -8.39 -3.82 -11.42
CA LYS A 137 -9.37 -4.16 -10.38
C LYS A 137 -8.79 -4.03 -8.97
N TRP A 138 -7.58 -4.55 -8.77
CA TRP A 138 -6.84 -4.43 -7.52
C TRP A 138 -6.63 -2.96 -7.13
N PHE A 139 -6.13 -2.16 -8.07
CA PHE A 139 -5.84 -0.74 -7.85
C PHE A 139 -7.08 0.06 -7.44
N LYS A 140 -8.21 -0.16 -8.14
CA LYS A 140 -9.49 0.47 -7.79
C LYS A 140 -9.98 0.07 -6.40
N ALA A 141 -9.81 -1.19 -6.01
CA ALA A 141 -10.19 -1.66 -4.68
C ALA A 141 -9.35 -0.98 -3.58
N GLU A 142 -8.05 -0.81 -3.81
CA GLU A 142 -7.17 -0.17 -2.83
C GLU A 142 -7.39 1.34 -2.72
N ILE A 143 -7.57 2.05 -3.83
CA ILE A 143 -7.95 3.47 -3.78
C ILE A 143 -9.24 3.65 -2.99
N LYS A 144 -10.27 2.84 -3.27
CA LYS A 144 -11.55 2.93 -2.55
C LYS A 144 -11.39 2.70 -1.04
N ARG A 145 -10.54 1.75 -0.62
CA ARG A 145 -10.25 1.53 0.81
C ARG A 145 -9.61 2.77 1.45
N ILE A 146 -8.62 3.36 0.78
CA ILE A 146 -7.95 4.57 1.26
C ILE A 146 -8.94 5.73 1.37
N GLU A 147 -9.81 5.92 0.36
CA GLU A 147 -10.80 7.00 0.34
C GLU A 147 -11.83 6.85 1.47
N ILE A 148 -12.34 5.64 1.71
CA ILE A 148 -13.26 5.37 2.83
C ILE A 148 -12.61 5.76 4.16
N LEU A 149 -11.36 5.37 4.39
CA LEU A 149 -10.66 5.69 5.65
C LEU A 149 -10.42 7.19 5.79
N ILE A 150 -10.02 7.88 4.71
CA ILE A 150 -9.88 9.35 4.70
C ILE A 150 -11.19 10.02 5.12
N ASP A 151 -12.32 9.56 4.57
CA ASP A 151 -13.64 10.10 4.89
C ASP A 151 -14.04 9.81 6.34
N GLU A 152 -13.81 8.59 6.84
CA GLU A 152 -14.04 8.22 8.24
C GLU A 152 -13.25 9.12 9.20
N TYR A 153 -11.95 9.32 8.95
CA TYR A 153 -11.12 10.21 9.77
C TYR A 153 -11.59 11.66 9.71
N ARG A 154 -12.03 12.16 8.55
CA ARG A 154 -12.60 13.51 8.44
C ARG A 154 -13.86 13.66 9.28
N GLN A 155 -14.76 12.68 9.26
CA GLN A 155 -15.99 12.72 10.05
C GLN A 155 -15.71 12.67 11.56
N GLN A 156 -14.72 11.89 12.00
CA GLN A 156 -14.31 11.89 13.41
C GLN A 156 -13.82 13.27 13.87
N CYS A 157 -13.02 13.96 13.06
CA CYS A 157 -12.55 15.33 13.36
C CYS A 157 -13.71 16.34 13.44
N VAL A 158 -14.70 16.24 12.54
CA VAL A 158 -15.88 17.13 12.55
C VAL A 158 -16.75 16.87 13.79
N ASN A 159 -16.91 15.61 14.20
CA ASN A 159 -17.70 15.24 15.36
C ASN A 159 -17.02 15.63 16.69
N LEU A 160 -15.68 15.66 16.75
CA LEU A 160 -14.94 16.20 17.90
C LEU A 160 -15.16 17.71 18.09
N GLY A 161 -15.43 18.45 17.00
CA GLY A 161 -15.82 19.86 17.07
C GLY A 161 -17.26 20.09 17.55
N ARG A 162 -18.04 19.03 17.75
CA ARG A 162 -19.43 19.06 18.25
C ARG A 162 -19.58 18.47 19.65
N ILE A 163 -18.52 18.46 20.46
CA ILE A 163 -18.68 18.20 21.90
C ILE A 163 -19.55 19.35 22.45
N PRO A 164 -20.76 19.08 23.00
CA PRO A 164 -21.58 20.11 23.60
C PRO A 164 -20.82 20.74 24.77
N ASP A 165 -20.89 22.06 24.92
CA ASP A 165 -20.30 22.86 26.00
C ASP A 165 -20.74 22.46 27.44
N CYS A 166 -21.47 21.37 27.61
CA CYS A 166 -22.09 20.96 28.88
C CYS A 166 -21.13 20.28 29.88
N VAL A 167 -19.80 20.31 29.66
CA VAL A 167 -18.81 19.81 30.65
C VAL A 167 -17.84 20.92 31.09
N LYS A 168 -18.33 22.16 31.18
CA LYS A 168 -17.66 23.24 31.92
C LYS A 168 -18.60 23.83 32.95
N GLN A 169 -19.01 23.05 33.94
CA GLN A 169 -19.40 23.52 35.28
C GLN A 169 -19.82 22.33 36.15
N GLN A 170 -18.84 21.79 36.88
CA GLN A 170 -19.02 21.30 38.24
C GLN A 170 -17.81 21.75 39.05
#